data_AF-A0A1A8FJW5-F1
#
_entry.id   AF-A0A1A8FJW5-F1
#
_cell.length_a   1.000
_cell.length_b   1.000
_cell.length_c   1.000
_cell.angle_alpha   90.00
_cell.angle_beta   90.00
_cell.angle_gamma   90.00
#
_symmetry.space_group_name_H-M   'P 1'
#
loop_
_entity.id
_entity.type
_entity.pdbx_description
1 polymer ?
#
loop_
_entity_poly.entity_id
_entity_poly.type
_entity_poly.pdbx_seq_one_letter_code
_entity_poly.pdbx_strand_id
1 'polypeptide(L)'
;QLKVLPLKTNVDQDCILSLSARCLLLTWRNNEKLLMRIPTHEIAAASYLRDDALHLLVLKTGLNVDSVVAEDDSLDRKKPPGNNGRCQTSSCNADPRPA
;
A
#
# COMPACT_ATOMS: atom_id res chain seq x y z
N GLN A 1 9.34 20.62 -10.95
CA GLN A 1 9.61 19.64 -12.02
C GLN A 1 8.49 18.62 -12.00
N LEU A 2 7.72 18.46 -13.07
CA LEU A 2 6.57 17.54 -13.11
C LEU A 2 7.08 16.09 -13.14
N LYS A 3 6.50 15.22 -12.31
CA LYS A 3 6.69 13.77 -12.47
C LYS A 3 5.82 13.34 -13.65
N VAL A 4 6.46 13.06 -14.78
CA VAL A 4 5.79 12.66 -16.02
C VAL A 4 5.86 11.14 -16.12
N LEU A 5 4.74 10.52 -16.50
CA LEU A 5 4.71 9.09 -16.78
C LEU A 5 5.42 8.81 -18.12
N PRO A 6 6.08 7.65 -18.27
CA PRO A 6 6.67 7.27 -19.54
C PRO A 6 5.62 7.25 -20.66
N LEU A 7 5.94 7.85 -21.81
CA LEU A 7 5.07 7.83 -22.99
C LEU A 7 5.00 6.42 -23.62
N LYS A 8 6.04 5.61 -23.43
CA LYS A 8 6.15 4.24 -23.95
C LYS A 8 6.16 3.26 -22.79
N THR A 9 5.38 2.20 -22.91
CA THR A 9 5.43 1.05 -22.00
C THR A 9 6.63 0.15 -22.35
N ASN A 10 7.26 -0.43 -21.34
CA ASN A 10 8.35 -1.41 -21.48
C ASN A 10 7.99 -2.63 -20.62
N VAL A 11 8.46 -3.81 -21.02
CA VAL A 11 8.31 -5.08 -20.30
C VAL A 11 8.84 -4.99 -18.87
N ASP A 12 9.88 -4.19 -18.63
CA ASP A 12 10.40 -3.95 -17.28
C ASP A 12 9.40 -3.27 -16.34
N GLN A 13 8.37 -2.63 -16.90
CA GLN A 13 7.29 -1.97 -16.15
C GLN A 13 6.02 -2.84 -16.05
N ASP A 14 6.09 -4.10 -16.50
CA ASP A 14 4.95 -5.00 -16.44
C ASP A 14 4.65 -5.41 -14.99
N CYS A 15 3.39 -5.31 -14.62
CA CYS A 15 2.89 -5.72 -13.33
C CYS A 15 1.68 -6.65 -13.46
N ILE A 16 1.43 -7.42 -12.41
CA ILE A 16 0.23 -8.22 -12.24
C ILE A 16 -0.72 -7.41 -11.35
N LEU A 17 -1.95 -7.23 -11.82
CA LEU A 17 -3.03 -6.58 -11.07
C LEU A 17 -3.93 -7.66 -10.48
N SER A 18 -3.97 -7.74 -9.16
CA SER A 18 -4.87 -8.65 -8.43
C SER A 18 -5.94 -7.85 -7.70
N LEU A 19 -7.21 -8.15 -7.97
CA LEU A 19 -8.35 -7.46 -7.36
C LEU A 19 -9.11 -8.39 -6.43
N SER A 20 -9.43 -7.89 -5.24
CA SER A 20 -10.31 -8.53 -4.28
C SER A 20 -11.29 -7.52 -3.69
N ALA A 21 -12.28 -7.99 -2.95
CA ALA A 21 -13.22 -7.11 -2.24
C ALA A 21 -12.54 -6.17 -1.22
N ARG A 22 -11.31 -6.50 -0.78
CA ARG A 22 -10.58 -5.73 0.25
C ARG A 22 -9.56 -4.77 -0.33
N CYS A 23 -8.86 -5.18 -1.38
CA CYS A 23 -7.80 -4.38 -1.98
C CYS A 23 -7.51 -4.77 -3.43
N LEU A 24 -6.93 -3.81 -4.15
CA LEU A 24 -6.20 -3.99 -5.40
C LEU A 24 -4.70 -4.04 -5.10
N LEU A 25 -4.01 -5.04 -5.63
CA LEU A 25 -2.57 -5.23 -5.48
C LEU A 25 -1.91 -5.12 -6.85
N LEU A 26 -0.80 -4.39 -6.90
CA LEU A 26 0.13 -4.38 -8.02
C LEU A 26 1.43 -5.04 -7.58
N THR A 27 1.83 -6.11 -8.26
CA THR A 27 3.11 -6.79 -8.04
C THR A 27 3.91 -6.75 -9.33
N TRP A 28 5.23 -6.61 -9.23
CA TRP A 28 6.11 -6.68 -10.40
C TRP A 28 6.03 -8.07 -11.05
N ARG A 29 6.05 -8.14 -12.39
CA ARG A 29 6.00 -9.42 -13.10
C ARG A 29 7.28 -10.25 -12.95
N ASN A 30 8.43 -9.62 -12.76
CA ASN A 30 9.73 -10.30 -12.76
C ASN A 30 10.05 -11.07 -11.46
N ASN A 31 9.64 -10.54 -10.31
CA ASN A 31 10.00 -11.07 -8.98
C ASN A 31 8.81 -11.13 -8.01
N GLU A 32 7.61 -10.81 -8.49
CA GLU A 32 6.36 -10.77 -7.70
C GLU A 32 6.42 -9.83 -6.48
N LYS A 33 7.42 -8.95 -6.41
CA LYS A 33 7.57 -7.97 -5.34
C LYS A 33 6.41 -6.99 -5.38
N LEU A 34 5.76 -6.78 -4.23
CA LEU A 34 4.66 -5.83 -4.10
C LEU A 34 5.12 -4.42 -4.44
N LEU A 35 4.46 -3.79 -5.41
CA LEU A 35 4.71 -2.41 -5.82
C LEU A 35 3.73 -1.45 -5.12
N MET A 36 2.45 -1.83 -5.05
CA MET A 36 1.41 -0.98 -4.47
C MET A 36 0.26 -1.82 -3.95
N ARG A 37 -0.33 -1.37 -2.85
CA ARG A 37 -1.58 -1.91 -2.31
C ARG A 37 -2.58 -0.80 -2.09
N ILE A 38 -3.73 -0.90 -2.72
CA ILE A 38 -4.80 0.09 -2.66
C ILE A 38 -6.02 -0.57 -2.00
N PRO A 39 -6.38 -0.19 -0.76
CA PRO A 39 -7.64 -0.63 -0.17
C PRO A 39 -8.82 -0.24 -1.06
N THR A 40 -9.82 -1.11 -1.20
CA THR A 40 -10.94 -0.85 -2.13
C THR A 40 -11.72 0.41 -1.77
N HIS A 41 -11.87 0.71 -0.47
CA HIS A 41 -12.54 1.92 0.01
C HIS A 41 -11.76 3.22 -0.27
N GLU A 42 -10.47 3.13 -0.59
CA GLU A 42 -9.64 4.27 -0.99
C GLU A 42 -9.76 4.55 -2.50
N ILE A 43 -10.38 3.66 -3.29
CA ILE A 43 -10.57 3.89 -4.72
C ILE A 43 -11.84 4.73 -4.91
N ALA A 44 -11.66 5.99 -5.28
CA ALA A 44 -12.76 6.90 -5.53
C ALA A 44 -13.41 6.69 -6.91
N ALA A 45 -12.59 6.36 -7.92
CA ALA A 45 -13.07 6.06 -9.27
C ALA A 45 -12.04 5.25 -10.05
N ALA A 46 -12.52 4.51 -11.04
CA ALA A 46 -11.71 3.93 -12.10
C ALA A 46 -12.24 4.45 -13.45
N SER A 47 -11.34 4.83 -14.35
CA SER A 47 -11.70 5.34 -15.66
C SER A 47 -10.90 4.63 -16.73
N TYR A 48 -11.59 4.21 -17.78
CA TYR A 48 -10.99 3.64 -18.96
C TYR A 48 -10.85 4.72 -20.01
N LEU A 49 -9.62 4.90 -20.51
CA LEU A 49 -9.31 5.82 -21.59
C LEU A 49 -8.64 5.03 -22.71
N ARG A 50 -9.15 5.17 -23.93
CA ARG A 50 -8.53 4.59 -25.12
C ARG A 50 -7.75 5.69 -25.82
N ASP A 51 -6.45 5.47 -25.96
CA ASP A 51 -5.52 6.39 -26.62
C ASP A 51 -4.77 5.63 -27.72
N ASP A 52 -5.29 5.72 -28.94
CA ASP A 52 -4.83 4.94 -30.10
C ASP A 52 -4.63 3.44 -29.80
N ALA A 53 -3.37 3.01 -29.68
CA ALA A 53 -2.97 1.63 -29.41
C ALA A 53 -2.90 1.29 -27.91
N LEU A 54 -3.08 2.27 -27.01
CA LEU A 54 -3.01 2.11 -25.57
C LEU A 54 -4.42 2.05 -24.95
N HIS A 55 -4.59 1.07 -24.07
CA HIS A 55 -5.77 0.90 -23.23
C HIS A 55 -5.43 1.29 -21.80
N LEU A 56 -5.67 2.56 -21.46
CA LEU A 56 -5.30 3.12 -20.17
C LEU A 56 -6.42 2.87 -19.15
N LEU A 57 -6.05 2.27 -18.02
CA LEU A 57 -6.88 2.22 -16.82
C LEU A 57 -6.32 3.21 -15.81
N VAL A 58 -7.09 4.25 -15.50
CA VAL A 58 -6.71 5.28 -14.54
C VAL A 58 -7.49 5.06 -13.25
N LEU A 59 -6.78 4.94 -12.13
CA LEU A 59 -7.37 4.82 -10.81
C LEU A 59 -7.22 6.14 -10.06
N LYS A 60 -8.34 6.72 -9.65
CA LYS A 60 -8.37 7.82 -8.69
C LYS A 60 -8.46 7.24 -7.29
N THR A 61 -7.46 7.53 -6.46
CA THR A 61 -7.38 7.04 -5.09
C THR A 61 -7.41 8.17 -4.07
N GLY A 62 -7.66 7.83 -2.81
CA GLY A 62 -7.43 8.73 -1.68
C GLY A 62 -5.95 9.09 -1.51
N LEU A 63 -5.68 10.09 -0.66
CA LEU A 63 -4.35 10.68 -0.47
C LEU A 63 -3.37 9.79 0.30
N ASN A 64 -3.86 8.69 0.90
CA ASN A 64 -3.11 7.84 1.82
C ASN A 64 -2.81 6.45 1.23
N VAL A 65 -2.73 6.33 -0.10
CA VAL A 65 -2.26 5.09 -0.71
C VAL A 65 -0.76 4.99 -0.49
N ASP A 66 -0.38 4.27 0.55
CA ASP A 66 1.01 3.89 0.79
C ASP A 66 1.48 3.06 -0.41
N SER A 67 2.22 3.70 -1.31
CA SER A 67 3.14 3.00 -2.18
C SER A 67 4.18 2.37 -1.28
N VAL A 68 3.97 1.10 -0.93
CA VAL A 68 5.03 0.27 -0.35
C VAL A 68 6.05 0.08 -1.48
N VAL A 69 6.92 1.08 -1.66
CA VAL A 69 8.10 0.95 -2.48
C VAL A 69 8.92 -0.07 -1.74
N ALA A 70 8.82 -1.32 -2.19
CA ALA A 70 9.43 -2.41 -1.47
C ALA A 70 10.92 -2.08 -1.32
N GLU A 71 11.33 -1.86 -0.07
CA GLU A 71 12.67 -1.41 0.23
C GLU A 71 13.69 -2.41 -0.30
N ASP A 72 14.86 -1.86 -0.60
CA ASP A 72 16.02 -2.50 -1.17
C ASP A 72 16.41 -3.78 -0.40
N ASP A 73 16.86 -4.78 -1.13
CA ASP A 73 17.34 -6.08 -0.63
C ASP A 73 18.75 -5.95 -0.03
N SER A 74 18.94 -5.02 0.92
CA SER A 74 20.20 -4.86 1.62
C SER A 74 20.13 -5.57 2.97
N LEU A 75 20.40 -6.87 2.96
CA LEU A 75 20.68 -7.68 4.15
C LEU A 75 21.98 -7.23 4.83
N ASP A 76 21.98 -6.11 5.54
CA ASP A 76 22.92 -5.85 6.64
C ASP A 76 22.63 -4.54 7.38
N ARG A 77 22.01 -4.65 8.57
CA ARG A 77 22.57 -4.17 9.86
C ARG A 77 21.51 -4.05 10.97
N LYS A 78 21.58 -5.03 11.88
CA LYS A 78 21.56 -4.89 13.34
C LYS A 78 20.38 -4.15 14.01
N LYS A 79 19.47 -4.96 14.56
CA LYS A 79 18.54 -4.65 15.66
C LYS A 79 19.25 -3.95 16.83
N PRO A 80 18.72 -2.84 17.38
CA PRO A 80 18.90 -2.49 18.77
C PRO A 80 17.68 -2.93 19.60
N PRO A 81 17.87 -3.56 20.77
CA PRO A 81 16.81 -3.75 21.75
C PRO A 81 16.71 -2.52 22.66
N GLY A 82 15.48 -2.16 23.03
CA GLY A 82 15.20 -1.47 24.28
C GLY A 82 14.79 0.00 24.15
N ASN A 83 13.53 0.28 24.49
CA ASN A 83 13.33 1.21 25.59
C ASN A 83 12.02 0.89 26.35
N ASN A 84 12.15 0.70 27.65
CA ASN A 84 11.06 0.48 28.61
C ASN A 84 10.30 1.80 28.82
N GLY A 85 9.05 1.86 28.39
CA GLY A 85 8.10 2.93 28.72
C GLY A 85 7.03 2.44 29.70
N ARG A 86 7.43 2.29 30.96
CA ARG A 86 6.56 1.99 32.10
C ARG A 86 5.65 3.20 32.37
N CYS A 87 4.34 3.05 32.20
CA CYS A 87 3.33 3.81 32.94
C CYS A 87 2.16 2.89 33.28
N GLN A 88 2.25 2.26 34.45
CA GLN A 88 1.08 1.80 35.19
C GLN A 88 0.57 2.99 35.99
N THR A 89 -0.70 3.35 35.82
CA THR A 89 -1.46 4.05 36.86
C THR A 89 -2.76 3.30 37.05
N SER A 90 -2.78 2.53 38.12
CA SER A 90 -3.95 2.00 38.78
C SER A 90 -4.81 3.14 39.32
N SER A 91 -6.09 3.18 38.98
CA SER A 91 -7.11 3.78 39.85
C SER A 91 -8.48 3.18 39.56
N CYS A 92 -8.88 2.31 40.48
CA CYS A 92 -10.22 2.07 41.02
C CYS A 92 -11.44 2.45 40.16
N ASN A 93 -12.24 1.43 39.81
CA ASN A 93 -13.69 1.50 39.95
C ASN A 93 -14.19 0.12 40.42
N ALA A 94 -14.59 0.07 41.68
CA ALA A 94 -15.31 -1.05 42.26
C ALA A 94 -16.79 -0.90 41.93
N ASP A 95 -17.34 -1.82 41.13
CA ASP A 95 -18.79 -2.00 41.00
C ASP A 95 -19.16 -3.37 41.60
N PRO A 96 -19.71 -3.43 42.82
CA PRO A 96 -20.37 -4.62 43.30
C PRO A 96 -21.78 -4.69 42.71
N ARG A 97 -22.03 -5.66 41.83
CA ARG A 97 -23.40 -6.01 41.40
C ARG A 97 -24.18 -6.60 42.59
N PRO A 98 -25.38 -6.11 42.93
CA PRO A 98 -26.26 -6.77 43.88
C PRO A 98 -26.96 -7.99 43.25
N ALA A 99 -27.45 -8.87 44.12
CA ALA A 99 -27.99 -10.21 43.86
C ALA A 99 -29.25 -10.24 42.99
#